data_AF-A0A6J2X6A3-F1
#
_entry.id   AF-A0A6J2X6A3-F1
#
_cell.length_a   1.000
_cell.length_b   1.000
_cell.length_c   1.000
_cell.angle_alpha   90.00
_cell.angle_beta   90.00
_cell.angle_gamma   90.00
#
_symmetry.space_group_name_H-M   'P 1'
#
loop_
_entity.id
_entity.type
_entity.pdbx_description
1 polymer ?
#
loop_
_entity_poly.entity_id
_entity_poly.type
_entity_poly.pdbx_seq_one_letter_code
_entity_poly.pdbx_strand_id
1 'polypeptide(L)'
;MYLNKNATSAKSEYSRHSIEIVNSKSRTDICRWLILLISLSTWTKLTDSKEMRVVCYYTNWSVYRPGQAKFSPQNINPYLCTHLVYAFGGFTKENTLKPFDKYQDIEKGGYAKFTGLKTYNKNLKTLIAIGGWNEGSSRFSPMVANAERRKELVKNAVKFLRQNHFDGLDLDWEYPTFRDGGKSRDRDNYAQLVKELREEFERESEKTGRQRLLLTMAVPAGIEYINKGYDVPKLTKYLDWMNILSYDYHSAFEPAVNHHAPLFALEEDNEYNYDTELNIVSTYY
;
A
#
# COMPACT_ATOMS: atom_id res chain seq x y z
N MET A 1 69.74 -16.92 -85.65
CA MET A 1 69.65 -18.24 -86.30
C MET A 1 68.40 -18.91 -85.74
N TYR A 2 67.35 -19.07 -86.57
CA TYR A 2 66.14 -19.93 -86.46
C TYR A 2 65.39 -20.02 -85.10
N LEU A 3 64.16 -19.48 -84.94
CA LEU A 3 62.82 -20.03 -85.29
C LEU A 3 62.51 -21.36 -84.55
N ASN A 4 61.49 -21.53 -83.70
CA ASN A 4 60.02 -21.41 -83.85
C ASN A 4 59.39 -21.35 -82.42
N LYS A 5 58.44 -20.49 -82.00
CA LYS A 5 57.03 -20.16 -82.35
C LYS A 5 55.92 -21.18 -81.99
N ASN A 6 54.97 -20.64 -81.20
CA ASN A 6 53.52 -20.91 -81.01
C ASN A 6 53.08 -22.02 -80.02
N ALA A 7 52.06 -21.87 -79.17
CA ALA A 7 51.28 -20.73 -78.67
C ALA A 7 50.35 -21.20 -77.51
N THR A 8 50.23 -20.37 -76.46
CA THR A 8 49.08 -20.07 -75.56
C THR A 8 47.99 -21.10 -75.23
N SER A 9 47.74 -21.33 -73.93
CA SER A 9 46.57 -20.77 -73.21
C SER A 9 46.62 -21.07 -71.71
N ALA A 10 46.26 -20.08 -70.89
CA ALA A 10 46.27 -20.10 -69.44
C ALA A 10 44.87 -20.40 -68.86
N LYS A 11 44.78 -21.14 -67.74
CA LYS A 11 44.36 -20.60 -66.42
C LYS A 11 43.94 -21.68 -65.40
N SER A 12 44.29 -21.32 -64.16
CA SER A 12 43.65 -21.61 -62.87
C SER A 12 44.14 -22.83 -62.09
N GLU A 13 44.97 -22.52 -61.08
CA GLU A 13 45.13 -23.26 -59.84
C GLU A 13 43.79 -23.39 -59.12
N TYR A 14 43.48 -24.61 -58.64
CA TYR A 14 42.57 -24.80 -57.52
C TYR A 14 43.20 -25.80 -56.55
N SER A 15 43.59 -25.29 -55.39
CA SER A 15 44.07 -26.03 -54.23
C SER A 15 42.92 -26.88 -53.66
N ARG A 16 43.17 -28.18 -53.45
CA ARG A 16 42.23 -29.11 -52.80
C ARG A 16 42.06 -28.70 -51.33
N HIS A 17 40.90 -28.15 -50.98
CA HIS A 17 40.45 -28.06 -49.60
C HIS A 17 39.82 -29.39 -49.18
N SER A 18 40.41 -30.02 -48.18
CA SER A 18 39.80 -31.10 -47.40
C SER A 18 38.61 -30.55 -46.62
N ILE A 19 37.42 -31.04 -46.93
CA ILE A 19 36.19 -30.75 -46.18
C ILE A 19 36.21 -31.64 -44.93
N GLU A 20 36.45 -31.03 -43.77
CA GLU A 20 36.12 -31.65 -42.48
C GLU A 20 34.60 -31.72 -42.35
N ILE A 21 34.08 -32.95 -42.24
CA ILE A 21 32.70 -33.20 -41.86
C ILE A 21 32.57 -32.86 -40.38
N VAL A 22 32.20 -31.61 -40.08
CA VAL A 22 31.85 -31.21 -38.71
C VAL A 22 30.60 -31.96 -38.29
N ASN A 23 30.78 -32.81 -37.28
CA ASN A 23 29.83 -33.71 -36.66
C ASN A 23 28.45 -33.05 -36.41
N SER A 24 27.41 -33.49 -37.12
CA SER A 24 26.04 -32.94 -37.06
C SER A 24 25.33 -33.14 -35.71
N LYS A 25 25.91 -33.96 -34.82
CA LYS A 25 25.42 -34.20 -33.45
C LYS A 25 25.54 -32.96 -32.55
N SER A 26 26.59 -32.16 -32.69
CA SER A 26 26.80 -31.02 -31.77
C SER A 26 25.83 -29.85 -32.04
N ARG A 27 25.45 -29.61 -33.29
CA ARG A 27 24.50 -28.53 -33.64
C ARG A 27 23.06 -28.83 -33.22
N THR A 28 22.67 -30.10 -33.24
CA THR A 28 21.32 -30.53 -32.84
C THR A 28 21.14 -30.49 -31.32
N ASP A 29 22.18 -30.77 -30.54
CA ASP A 29 22.15 -30.63 -29.09
C ASP A 29 22.09 -29.16 -28.64
N ILE A 30 22.85 -28.26 -29.26
CA ILE A 30 22.82 -26.81 -28.94
C ILE A 30 21.44 -26.19 -29.22
N CYS A 31 20.79 -26.58 -30.33
CA CYS A 31 19.41 -26.17 -30.62
C CYS A 31 18.39 -26.73 -29.62
N ARG A 32 18.57 -27.98 -29.15
CA ARG A 32 17.71 -28.56 -28.11
C ARG A 32 17.84 -27.84 -26.76
N TRP A 33 19.06 -27.46 -26.36
CA TRP A 33 19.29 -26.69 -25.15
C TRP A 33 18.77 -25.25 -25.24
N LEU A 34 18.91 -24.59 -26.40
CA LEU A 34 18.34 -23.26 -26.64
C LEU A 34 16.80 -23.29 -26.64
N ILE A 35 16.17 -24.30 -27.25
CA ILE A 35 14.71 -24.46 -27.21
C ILE A 35 14.23 -24.82 -25.81
N LEU A 36 14.97 -25.62 -25.04
CA LEU A 36 14.69 -25.89 -23.63
C LEU A 36 14.80 -24.62 -22.77
N LEU A 37 15.83 -23.79 -22.98
CA LEU A 37 15.99 -22.51 -22.26
C LEU A 37 14.94 -21.46 -22.66
N ILE A 38 14.52 -21.42 -23.93
CA ILE A 38 13.43 -20.56 -24.40
C ILE A 38 12.07 -21.09 -23.93
N SER A 39 11.91 -22.42 -23.80
CA SER A 39 10.71 -23.03 -23.22
C SER A 39 10.66 -22.84 -21.69
N LEU A 40 11.80 -22.88 -20.98
CA LEU A 40 11.84 -22.56 -19.56
C LEU A 40 11.62 -21.06 -19.31
N SER A 41 12.11 -20.18 -20.18
CA SER A 41 11.90 -18.72 -20.05
C SER A 41 10.49 -18.26 -20.42
N THR A 42 9.73 -19.08 -21.15
CA THR A 42 8.32 -18.82 -21.48
C THR A 42 7.33 -19.46 -20.51
N TRP A 43 7.82 -20.26 -19.53
CA TRP A 43 7.02 -20.89 -18.48
C TRP A 43 7.10 -20.18 -17.12
N THR A 44 7.88 -19.10 -17.00
CA THR A 44 7.61 -18.08 -15.98
C THR A 44 6.58 -17.10 -16.53
N LYS A 45 5.37 -17.59 -16.84
CA LYS A 45 4.22 -16.72 -16.65
C LYS A 45 4.23 -16.42 -15.15
N LEU A 46 4.59 -15.19 -14.77
CA LEU A 46 4.26 -14.65 -13.48
C LEU A 46 2.78 -14.98 -13.27
N THR A 47 2.50 -15.97 -12.44
CA THR A 47 1.27 -15.95 -11.68
C THR A 47 1.41 -14.69 -10.85
N ASP A 48 0.84 -13.59 -11.34
CA ASP A 48 0.47 -12.45 -10.50
C ASP A 48 -0.62 -12.96 -9.56
N SER A 49 -0.25 -13.86 -8.64
CA SER A 49 -1.06 -14.14 -7.47
C SER A 49 -1.01 -12.83 -6.72
N LYS A 50 -2.04 -12.01 -6.92
CA LYS A 50 -2.24 -10.76 -6.19
C LYS A 50 -2.10 -11.10 -4.71
N GLU A 51 -0.93 -10.85 -4.14
CA GLU A 51 -0.63 -11.25 -2.77
C GLU A 51 -1.70 -10.63 -1.86
N MET A 52 -2.32 -11.47 -1.05
CA MET A 52 -3.33 -11.04 -0.10
C MET A 52 -2.70 -10.01 0.84
N ARG A 53 -3.29 -8.81 0.91
CA ARG A 53 -2.83 -7.77 1.83
C ARG A 53 -3.40 -8.05 3.21
N VAL A 54 -2.51 -8.26 4.18
CA VAL A 54 -2.82 -8.20 5.60
C VAL A 54 -2.31 -6.85 6.12
N VAL A 55 -3.23 -5.95 6.45
CA VAL A 55 -2.94 -4.58 6.93
C VAL A 55 -3.22 -4.54 8.42
N CYS A 56 -2.22 -4.19 9.23
CA CYS A 56 -2.34 -4.17 10.68
C CYS A 56 -2.06 -2.77 11.23
N TYR A 57 -2.96 -2.26 12.07
CA TYR A 57 -2.78 -0.99 12.75
C TYR A 57 -2.05 -1.18 14.08
N TYR A 58 -0.97 -0.42 14.29
CA TYR A 58 -0.29 -0.28 15.57
C TYR A 58 -0.66 1.06 16.18
N THR A 59 -1.13 1.07 17.42
CA THR A 59 -1.53 2.29 18.11
C THR A 59 -0.45 2.76 19.07
N ASN A 60 0.02 3.99 18.91
CA ASN A 60 1.15 4.52 19.68
C ASN A 60 0.87 4.69 21.18
N TRP A 61 -0.41 4.76 21.57
CA TRP A 61 -0.83 4.79 22.97
C TRP A 61 -0.84 3.41 23.64
N SER A 62 -0.70 2.30 22.90
CA SER A 62 -0.67 0.96 23.50
C SER A 62 0.55 0.74 24.42
N VAL A 63 1.59 1.57 24.30
CA VAL A 63 2.75 1.58 25.22
C VAL A 63 2.41 2.00 26.65
N TYR A 64 1.25 2.64 26.84
CA TYR A 64 0.78 3.12 28.14
C TYR A 64 -0.17 2.16 28.85
N ARG A 65 -0.54 1.03 28.20
CA ARG A 65 -1.35 0.00 28.85
C ARG A 65 -0.56 -0.62 30.02
N PRO A 66 -1.24 -0.98 31.13
CA PRO A 66 -0.57 -1.54 32.30
C PRO A 66 -0.14 -3.00 32.08
N GLY A 67 0.91 -3.42 32.79
CA GLY A 67 1.34 -4.81 32.89
C GLY A 67 1.62 -5.46 31.52
N GLN A 68 1.09 -6.67 31.33
CA GLN A 68 1.28 -7.46 30.11
C GLN A 68 0.58 -6.90 28.88
N ALA A 69 -0.37 -5.97 29.06
CA ALA A 69 -1.09 -5.34 27.95
C ALA A 69 -0.27 -4.22 27.28
N LYS A 70 0.86 -3.82 27.88
CA LYS A 70 1.81 -2.87 27.28
C LYS A 70 2.33 -3.41 25.97
N PHE A 71 2.14 -2.64 24.89
CA PHE A 71 2.53 -3.06 23.56
C PHE A 71 3.31 -1.94 22.84
N SER A 72 4.56 -2.22 22.46
CA SER A 72 5.43 -1.34 21.69
C SER A 72 5.77 -1.96 20.33
N PRO A 73 6.45 -1.25 19.41
CA PRO A 73 6.80 -1.82 18.11
C PRO A 73 7.69 -3.06 18.23
N GLN A 74 8.41 -3.25 19.34
CA GLN A 74 9.23 -4.44 19.61
C GLN A 74 8.40 -5.71 19.79
N ASN A 75 7.12 -5.58 20.16
CA ASN A 75 6.23 -6.73 20.34
C ASN A 75 5.63 -7.22 19.02
N ILE A 76 5.80 -6.47 17.92
CA ILE A 76 5.25 -6.82 16.61
C ILE A 76 6.13 -7.91 15.99
N ASN A 77 5.52 -9.04 15.63
CA ASN A 77 6.13 -10.00 14.72
C ASN A 77 5.98 -9.47 13.27
N PRO A 78 7.07 -9.06 12.59
CA PRO A 78 7.02 -8.37 11.30
C PRO A 78 6.64 -9.26 10.12
N TYR A 79 6.40 -10.56 10.35
CA TYR A 79 6.00 -11.52 9.31
C TYR A 79 4.48 -11.81 9.30
N LEU A 80 3.72 -11.30 10.27
CA LEU A 80 2.27 -11.53 10.34
C LEU A 80 1.47 -10.64 9.39
N CYS A 81 2.01 -9.48 9.05
CA CYS A 81 1.33 -8.47 8.25
C CYS A 81 2.18 -8.10 7.04
N THR A 82 1.53 -7.82 5.91
CA THR A 82 2.19 -7.28 4.71
C THR A 82 2.45 -5.78 4.86
N HIS A 83 1.52 -5.08 5.53
CA HIS A 83 1.55 -3.65 5.75
C HIS A 83 1.26 -3.36 7.22
N LEU A 84 2.06 -2.50 7.83
CA LEU A 84 1.78 -1.94 9.16
C LEU A 84 1.43 -0.47 9.02
N VAL A 85 0.41 -0.01 9.76
CA VAL A 85 0.00 1.39 9.81
C VAL A 85 0.20 1.92 11.22
N TYR A 86 1.01 2.96 11.36
CA TYR A 86 1.24 3.62 12.65
C TYR A 86 0.13 4.64 12.91
N ALA A 87 -0.71 4.36 13.91
CA ALA A 87 -1.80 5.20 14.38
C ALA A 87 -1.38 5.95 15.65
N PHE A 88 -1.32 7.27 15.68
CA PHE A 88 -1.52 8.22 14.59
C PHE A 88 -0.42 9.28 14.58
N GLY A 89 -0.21 9.91 13.43
CA GLY A 89 0.32 11.27 13.38
C GLY A 89 -0.81 12.29 13.31
N GLY A 90 -0.46 13.57 13.31
CA GLY A 90 -1.40 14.67 13.09
C GLY A 90 -0.83 15.67 12.09
N PHE A 91 -1.47 16.83 11.98
CA PHE A 91 -0.91 17.98 11.26
C PHE A 91 -0.97 19.24 12.11
N THR A 92 -0.17 20.26 11.80
CA THR A 92 -0.12 21.55 12.50
C THR A 92 -1.14 22.54 11.91
N LYS A 93 -1.23 23.77 12.44
CA LYS A 93 -2.10 24.81 11.85
C LYS A 93 -1.55 25.33 10.53
N GLU A 94 -0.25 25.14 10.31
CA GLU A 94 0.54 25.48 9.13
C GLU A 94 0.62 24.29 8.15
N ASN A 95 -0.38 23.39 8.19
CA ASN A 95 -0.53 22.28 7.25
C ASN A 95 0.75 21.41 7.13
N THR A 96 1.37 21.09 8.25
CA THR A 96 2.58 20.26 8.29
C THR A 96 2.32 19.01 9.10
N LEU A 97 2.65 17.82 8.58
CA LEU A 97 2.55 16.58 9.35
C LEU A 97 3.44 16.64 10.59
N LYS A 98 2.92 16.15 11.72
CA LYS A 98 3.59 16.14 13.01
C LYS A 98 3.36 14.81 13.74
N PRO A 99 4.25 14.45 14.70
CA PRO A 99 3.93 13.43 15.68
C PRO A 99 2.69 13.80 16.49
N PHE A 100 1.89 12.80 16.85
CA PHE A 100 0.74 13.00 17.74
C PHE A 100 1.20 12.99 19.19
N ASP A 101 2.03 12.01 19.56
CA ASP A 101 2.71 11.93 20.86
C ASP A 101 4.22 12.07 20.62
N LYS A 102 4.72 13.31 20.62
CA LYS A 102 6.15 13.59 20.36
C LYS A 102 7.09 12.83 21.30
N TYR A 103 6.68 12.60 22.55
CA TYR A 103 7.50 11.89 23.52
C TYR A 103 7.70 10.43 23.10
N GLN A 104 6.63 9.72 22.71
CA GLN A 104 6.76 8.32 22.26
C GLN A 104 7.30 8.21 20.85
N ASP A 105 6.72 8.97 19.93
CA ASP A 105 6.95 8.86 18.50
C ASP A 105 8.40 9.22 18.15
N ILE A 106 8.95 10.27 18.78
CA ILE A 106 10.29 10.81 18.48
C ILE A 106 11.27 10.57 19.64
N GLU A 107 10.99 11.06 20.85
CA GLU A 107 12.00 11.06 21.93
C GLU A 107 12.34 9.65 22.43
N LYS A 108 11.35 8.75 22.42
CA LYS A 108 11.54 7.30 22.68
C LYS A 108 11.81 6.49 21.41
N GLY A 109 11.86 7.14 20.25
CA GLY A 109 12.16 6.54 18.96
C GLY A 109 11.08 5.60 18.43
N GLY A 110 9.80 5.84 18.76
CA GLY A 110 8.67 5.02 18.32
C GLY A 110 8.62 4.81 16.80
N TYR A 111 8.76 5.89 16.02
CA TYR A 111 8.81 5.82 14.56
C TYR A 111 10.01 5.01 14.05
N ALA A 112 11.22 5.29 14.55
CA ALA A 112 12.43 4.60 14.12
C ALA A 112 12.37 3.09 14.43
N LYS A 113 11.82 2.74 15.59
CA LYS A 113 11.59 1.36 16.00
C LYS A 113 10.57 0.65 15.11
N PHE A 114 9.48 1.32 14.77
CA PHE A 114 8.42 0.78 13.94
C PHE A 114 8.86 0.59 12.49
N THR A 115 9.42 1.63 11.84
CA THR A 115 9.92 1.52 10.47
C THR A 115 11.15 0.62 10.38
N GLY A 116 11.91 0.50 11.47
CA GLY A 116 13.01 -0.44 11.63
C GLY A 116 12.60 -1.92 11.58
N LEU A 117 11.32 -2.28 11.75
CA LEU A 117 10.85 -3.66 11.58
C LEU A 117 11.15 -4.23 10.19
N LYS A 118 11.28 -3.36 9.18
CA LYS A 118 11.72 -3.71 7.81
C LYS A 118 13.15 -4.25 7.75
N THR A 119 13.93 -4.13 8.82
CA THR A 119 15.25 -4.77 8.91
C THR A 119 15.14 -6.29 8.99
N TYR A 120 14.08 -6.80 9.63
CA TYR A 120 13.78 -8.22 9.75
C TYR A 120 13.02 -8.73 8.52
N ASN A 121 11.94 -8.05 8.11
CA ASN A 121 11.18 -8.41 6.92
C ASN A 121 11.32 -7.32 5.84
N LYS A 122 12.11 -7.58 4.79
CA LYS A 122 12.38 -6.61 3.72
C LYS A 122 11.17 -6.32 2.82
N ASN A 123 10.17 -7.21 2.82
CA ASN A 123 8.94 -7.06 2.04
C ASN A 123 7.89 -6.22 2.78
N LEU A 124 8.04 -6.06 4.10
CA LEU A 124 7.12 -5.29 4.94
C LEU A 124 7.07 -3.82 4.50
N LYS A 125 5.86 -3.27 4.42
CA LYS A 125 5.62 -1.84 4.20
C LYS A 125 5.09 -1.20 5.48
N THR A 126 5.59 -0.02 5.80
CA THR A 126 5.19 0.73 7.00
C THR A 126 4.62 2.08 6.60
N LEU A 127 3.37 2.35 6.94
CA LEU A 127 2.67 3.61 6.69
C LEU A 127 2.44 4.35 8.00
N ILE A 128 2.14 5.64 7.94
CA ILE A 128 1.60 6.42 9.05
C ILE A 128 0.19 6.88 8.72
N ALA A 129 -0.74 6.70 9.66
CA ALA A 129 -2.10 7.22 9.55
C ALA A 129 -2.20 8.63 10.14
N ILE A 130 -2.95 9.52 9.47
CA ILE A 130 -3.26 10.87 9.97
C ILE A 130 -4.77 11.00 10.16
N GLY A 131 -5.19 11.31 11.38
CA GLY A 131 -6.59 11.46 11.77
C GLY A 131 -6.98 10.53 12.90
N GLY A 132 -7.96 9.67 12.66
CA GLY A 132 -8.65 8.86 13.66
C GLY A 132 -9.70 9.65 14.44
N TRP A 133 -10.61 8.93 15.08
CA TRP A 133 -11.74 9.50 15.82
C TRP A 133 -11.38 10.67 16.77
N ASN A 134 -10.27 10.58 17.50
CA ASN A 134 -9.87 11.54 18.54
C ASN A 134 -9.12 12.78 18.03
N GLU A 135 -8.54 12.78 16.81
CA GLU A 135 -7.97 14.02 16.22
C GLU A 135 -9.09 15.04 15.92
N GLY A 136 -10.32 14.55 15.76
CA GLY A 136 -11.50 15.35 15.44
C GLY A 136 -11.51 15.81 13.98
N SER A 137 -12.60 16.47 13.56
CA SER A 137 -12.85 16.79 12.15
C SER A 137 -12.64 18.27 11.79
N SER A 138 -12.74 19.17 12.79
CA SER A 138 -12.85 20.61 12.56
C SER A 138 -11.67 21.25 11.83
N ARG A 139 -10.50 20.60 11.88
CA ARG A 139 -9.26 21.08 11.24
C ARG A 139 -9.10 20.60 9.80
N PHE A 140 -9.77 19.51 9.41
CA PHE A 140 -9.63 18.90 8.09
C PHE A 140 -10.37 19.70 7.02
N SER A 141 -11.66 19.97 7.23
CA SER A 141 -12.52 20.75 6.31
C SER A 141 -11.87 22.06 5.82
N PRO A 142 -11.39 22.98 6.68
CA PRO A 142 -10.74 24.20 6.23
C PRO A 142 -9.38 23.98 5.54
N MET A 143 -8.68 22.87 5.84
CA MET A 143 -7.43 22.52 5.18
C MET A 143 -7.71 22.02 3.75
N VAL A 144 -8.67 21.11 3.56
CA VAL A 144 -9.00 20.58 2.23
C VAL A 144 -9.68 21.62 1.34
N ALA A 145 -10.40 22.59 1.92
CA ALA A 145 -11.14 23.60 1.16
C ALA A 145 -10.25 24.64 0.46
N ASN A 146 -8.97 24.79 0.86
CA ASN A 146 -8.07 25.79 0.30
C ASN A 146 -6.91 25.13 -0.46
N ALA A 147 -6.70 25.53 -1.72
CA ALA A 147 -5.71 24.90 -2.60
C ALA A 147 -4.27 25.13 -2.12
N GLU A 148 -3.95 26.30 -1.58
CA GLU A 148 -2.62 26.61 -1.04
C GLU A 148 -2.32 25.75 0.19
N ARG A 149 -3.29 25.57 1.10
CA ARG A 149 -3.16 24.72 2.29
C ARG A 149 -2.98 23.25 1.94
N ARG A 150 -3.74 22.74 0.96
CA ARG A 150 -3.54 21.38 0.46
C ARG A 150 -2.14 21.21 -0.12
N LYS A 151 -1.69 22.16 -0.94
CA LYS A 151 -0.34 22.15 -1.54
C LYS A 151 0.77 22.15 -0.48
N GLU A 152 0.61 22.94 0.58
CA GLU A 152 1.53 22.94 1.73
C GLU A 152 1.56 21.57 2.42
N LEU A 153 0.38 21.00 2.72
CA LEU A 153 0.28 19.67 3.34
C LEU A 153 0.95 18.61 2.48
N VAL A 154 0.66 18.58 1.18
CA VAL A 154 1.20 17.61 0.21
C VAL A 154 2.73 17.65 0.21
N LYS A 155 3.32 18.84 0.07
CA LYS A 155 4.78 19.01 0.06
C LYS A 155 5.41 18.59 1.40
N ASN A 156 4.79 18.96 2.51
CA ASN A 156 5.29 18.64 3.84
C ASN A 156 5.12 17.16 4.20
N ALA A 157 4.09 16.50 3.67
CA ALA A 157 3.87 15.07 3.85
C ALA A 157 5.03 14.26 3.27
N VAL A 158 5.46 14.54 2.04
CA VAL A 158 6.63 13.86 1.44
C VAL A 158 7.87 14.01 2.33
N LYS A 159 8.16 15.24 2.77
CA LYS A 159 9.30 15.51 3.64
C LYS A 159 9.22 14.69 4.93
N PHE A 160 8.07 14.73 5.61
CA PHE A 160 7.86 14.00 6.86
C PHE A 160 8.00 12.49 6.69
N LEU A 161 7.38 11.91 5.66
CA LEU A 161 7.40 10.47 5.39
C LEU A 161 8.82 9.98 5.11
N ARG A 162 9.56 10.71 4.25
CA ARG A 162 10.94 10.36 3.92
C ARG A 162 11.88 10.53 5.12
N GLN A 163 11.71 11.57 5.93
CA GLN A 163 12.51 11.82 7.13
C GLN A 163 12.34 10.73 8.19
N ASN A 164 11.13 10.18 8.32
CA ASN A 164 10.82 9.14 9.31
C ASN A 164 10.82 7.71 8.73
N HIS A 165 11.29 7.55 7.49
CA HIS A 165 11.42 6.26 6.79
C HIS A 165 10.12 5.46 6.58
N PHE A 166 8.97 6.15 6.52
CA PHE A 166 7.70 5.55 6.13
C PHE A 166 7.65 5.30 4.62
N ASP A 167 6.95 4.24 4.23
CA ASP A 167 6.71 3.85 2.83
C ASP A 167 5.40 4.43 2.30
N GLY A 168 4.58 5.07 3.14
CA GLY A 168 3.33 5.66 2.69
C GLY A 168 2.54 6.37 3.78
N LEU A 169 1.42 6.95 3.34
CA LEU A 169 0.47 7.71 4.13
C LEU A 169 -0.90 7.04 4.08
N ASP A 170 -1.50 6.86 5.24
CA ASP A 170 -2.89 6.44 5.39
C ASP A 170 -3.72 7.64 5.85
N LEU A 171 -4.79 7.96 5.13
CA LEU A 171 -5.68 9.06 5.46
C LEU A 171 -6.88 8.53 6.23
N ASP A 172 -7.07 9.01 7.45
CA ASP A 172 -8.12 8.55 8.35
C ASP A 172 -8.94 9.72 8.89
N TRP A 173 -9.49 10.55 7.98
CA TRP A 173 -10.39 11.61 8.38
C TRP A 173 -11.78 11.03 8.65
N GLU A 174 -12.13 10.92 9.92
CA GLU A 174 -13.44 10.49 10.37
C GLU A 174 -14.30 11.70 10.79
N TYR A 175 -15.32 12.14 10.05
CA TYR A 175 -15.58 11.84 8.63
C TYR A 175 -15.85 13.16 7.88
N PRO A 176 -15.42 13.29 6.60
CA PRO A 176 -15.76 14.45 5.78
C PRO A 176 -17.27 14.65 5.74
N THR A 177 -17.74 15.89 5.82
CA THR A 177 -19.17 16.30 5.83
C THR A 177 -19.99 16.03 7.10
N PHE A 178 -19.61 15.11 7.99
CA PHE A 178 -20.51 14.67 9.09
C PHE A 178 -20.19 15.23 10.46
N ARG A 179 -18.91 15.34 10.82
CA ARG A 179 -18.49 15.77 12.16
C ARG A 179 -18.21 17.27 12.19
N ASP A 180 -17.93 17.78 13.37
CA ASP A 180 -17.66 19.20 13.64
C ASP A 180 -16.82 19.86 12.54
N GLY A 181 -17.33 20.98 12.01
CA GLY A 181 -16.70 21.75 10.93
C GLY A 181 -16.90 21.19 9.52
N GLY A 182 -17.57 20.05 9.36
CA GLY A 182 -17.86 19.43 8.07
C GLY A 182 -18.69 20.33 7.15
N LYS A 183 -18.42 20.24 5.85
CA LYS A 183 -19.13 20.94 4.77
C LYS A 183 -19.39 19.98 3.62
N SER A 184 -20.49 20.11 2.90
CA SER A 184 -20.80 19.24 1.75
C SER A 184 -19.68 19.18 0.69
N ARG A 185 -18.98 20.31 0.48
CA ARG A 185 -17.82 20.39 -0.43
C ARG A 185 -16.61 19.56 0.02
N ASP A 186 -16.58 19.07 1.25
CA ASP A 186 -15.50 18.21 1.74
C ASP A 186 -15.34 16.96 0.87
N ARG A 187 -16.43 16.43 0.33
CA ARG A 187 -16.43 15.31 -0.63
C ARG A 187 -15.45 15.52 -1.79
N ASP A 188 -15.62 16.62 -2.50
CA ASP A 188 -14.83 16.92 -3.70
C ASP A 188 -13.44 17.43 -3.34
N ASN A 189 -13.35 18.23 -2.26
CA ASN A 189 -12.09 18.79 -1.75
C ASN A 189 -11.15 17.71 -1.22
N TYR A 190 -11.68 16.69 -0.54
CA TYR A 190 -10.88 15.59 -0.02
C TYR A 190 -10.35 14.72 -1.16
N ALA A 191 -11.19 14.41 -2.16
CA ALA A 191 -10.74 13.73 -3.37
C ALA A 191 -9.71 14.55 -4.17
N GLN A 192 -9.79 15.88 -4.10
CA GLN A 192 -8.78 16.77 -4.67
C GLN A 192 -7.44 16.71 -3.91
N LEU A 193 -7.46 16.66 -2.58
CA LEU A 193 -6.25 16.42 -1.78
C LEU A 193 -5.58 15.08 -2.14
N VAL A 194 -6.37 14.01 -2.26
CA VAL A 194 -5.87 12.66 -2.59
C VAL A 194 -5.20 12.65 -3.96
N LYS A 195 -5.81 13.31 -4.96
CA LYS A 195 -5.21 13.51 -6.28
C LYS A 195 -3.85 14.21 -6.17
N GLU A 196 -3.81 15.35 -5.48
CA GLU A 196 -2.58 16.16 -5.32
C GLU A 196 -1.47 15.40 -4.57
N LEU A 197 -1.82 14.60 -3.56
CA LEU A 197 -0.88 13.71 -2.87
C LEU A 197 -0.31 12.64 -3.81
N ARG A 198 -1.16 11.98 -4.61
CA ARG A 198 -0.71 10.97 -5.57
C ARG A 198 0.26 11.55 -6.60
N GLU A 199 -0.11 12.67 -7.22
CA GLU A 199 0.70 13.34 -8.23
C GLU A 199 2.07 13.76 -7.66
N GLU A 200 2.10 14.27 -6.43
CA GLU A 200 3.35 14.62 -5.77
C GLU A 200 4.20 13.38 -5.42
N PHE A 201 3.58 12.29 -4.98
CA PHE A 201 4.30 11.04 -4.68
C PHE A 201 4.92 10.42 -5.95
N GLU A 202 4.22 10.48 -7.08
CA GLU A 202 4.75 10.09 -8.39
C GLU A 202 5.92 10.98 -8.80
N ARG A 203 5.72 12.31 -8.74
CA ARG A 203 6.75 13.29 -9.09
C ARG A 203 8.02 13.15 -8.24
N GLU A 204 7.90 12.90 -6.94
CA GLU A 204 9.08 12.66 -6.08
C GLU A 204 9.77 11.34 -6.40
N SER A 205 9.00 10.29 -6.71
CA SER A 205 9.53 8.99 -7.12
C SER A 205 10.36 9.10 -8.40
N GLU A 206 9.80 9.73 -9.44
CA GLU A 206 10.50 9.96 -10.71
C GLU A 206 11.75 10.81 -10.53
N LYS A 207 11.65 11.89 -9.74
CA LYS A 207 12.78 12.82 -9.51
C LYS A 207 13.93 12.17 -8.74
N THR A 208 13.64 11.28 -7.80
CA THR A 208 14.65 10.74 -6.87
C THR A 208 15.08 9.31 -7.20
N GLY A 209 14.34 8.61 -8.05
CA GLY A 209 14.52 7.18 -8.31
C GLY A 209 14.08 6.27 -7.14
N ARG A 210 13.51 6.84 -6.07
CA ARG A 210 13.01 6.07 -4.91
C ARG A 210 11.65 5.48 -5.25
N GLN A 211 11.31 4.35 -4.62
CA GLN A 211 9.97 3.77 -4.74
C GLN A 211 8.90 4.79 -4.30
N ARG A 212 7.85 4.94 -5.12
CA ARG A 212 6.69 5.80 -4.84
C ARG A 212 6.09 5.48 -3.47
N LEU A 213 5.78 6.52 -2.71
CA LEU A 213 5.06 6.39 -1.45
C LEU A 213 3.64 5.84 -1.69
N LEU A 214 3.22 4.92 -0.84
CA LEU A 214 1.86 4.39 -0.82
C LEU A 214 0.90 5.47 -0.29
N LEU A 215 -0.31 5.49 -0.84
CA LEU A 215 -1.38 6.37 -0.39
C LEU A 215 -2.66 5.54 -0.21
N THR A 216 -3.12 5.45 1.02
CA THR A 216 -4.27 4.64 1.42
C THR A 216 -5.25 5.49 2.21
N MET A 217 -6.45 4.97 2.43
CA MET A 217 -7.49 5.67 3.16
C MET A 217 -8.34 4.69 3.95
N ALA A 218 -8.56 5.00 5.22
CA ALA A 218 -9.62 4.39 6.02
C ALA A 218 -10.97 5.02 5.65
N VAL A 219 -11.96 4.18 5.34
CA VAL A 219 -13.30 4.63 4.92
C VAL A 219 -14.38 3.90 5.71
N PRO A 220 -15.46 4.58 6.12
CA PRO A 220 -16.56 3.95 6.83
C PRO A 220 -17.28 2.95 5.94
N ALA A 221 -17.94 1.97 6.56
CA ALA A 221 -18.80 1.03 5.82
C ALA A 221 -20.25 1.52 5.65
N GLY A 222 -20.64 2.60 6.34
CA GLY A 222 -22.00 3.16 6.24
C GLY A 222 -22.26 3.89 4.92
N ILE A 223 -23.26 3.46 4.17
CA ILE A 223 -23.57 4.00 2.83
C ILE A 223 -23.89 5.51 2.84
N GLU A 224 -24.50 6.00 3.91
CA GLU A 224 -24.77 7.43 4.07
C GLU A 224 -23.47 8.24 4.13
N TYR A 225 -22.51 7.78 4.94
CA TYR A 225 -21.19 8.39 5.04
C TYR A 225 -20.46 8.40 3.70
N ILE A 226 -20.46 7.26 3.02
CA ILE A 226 -19.83 7.10 1.70
C ILE A 226 -20.43 8.08 0.69
N ASN A 227 -21.76 8.09 0.54
CA ASN A 227 -22.44 8.89 -0.48
C ASN A 227 -22.22 10.40 -0.30
N LYS A 228 -22.25 10.88 0.95
CA LYS A 228 -22.10 12.31 1.23
C LYS A 228 -20.63 12.73 1.29
N GLY A 229 -19.75 11.90 1.85
CA GLY A 229 -18.38 12.28 2.20
C GLY A 229 -17.29 11.90 1.19
N TYR A 230 -17.56 10.96 0.27
CA TYR A 230 -16.50 10.34 -0.54
C TYR A 230 -16.85 10.31 -2.03
N ASP A 231 -16.01 10.95 -2.86
CA ASP A 231 -16.07 10.81 -4.32
C ASP A 231 -15.35 9.52 -4.76
N VAL A 232 -16.00 8.38 -4.54
CA VAL A 232 -15.42 7.03 -4.73
C VAL A 232 -14.76 6.83 -6.12
N PRO A 233 -15.39 7.22 -7.25
CA PRO A 233 -14.74 7.10 -8.56
C PRO A 233 -13.43 7.89 -8.67
N LYS A 234 -13.36 9.09 -8.09
CA LYS A 234 -12.13 9.90 -8.11
C LYS A 234 -11.10 9.35 -7.14
N LEU A 235 -11.51 8.93 -5.94
CA LEU A 235 -10.61 8.39 -4.91
C LEU A 235 -9.94 7.09 -5.35
N THR A 236 -10.71 6.14 -5.92
CA THR A 236 -10.19 4.84 -6.39
C THR A 236 -9.16 4.97 -7.51
N LYS A 237 -9.18 6.06 -8.28
CA LYS A 237 -8.15 6.36 -9.29
C LYS A 237 -6.79 6.70 -8.68
N TYR A 238 -6.77 7.33 -7.51
CA TYR A 238 -5.56 7.91 -6.94
C TYR A 238 -5.06 7.19 -5.68
N LEU A 239 -5.89 6.39 -5.01
CA LEU A 239 -5.48 5.55 -3.88
C LEU A 239 -4.88 4.24 -4.35
N ASP A 240 -3.92 3.69 -3.59
CA ASP A 240 -3.43 2.32 -3.81
C ASP A 240 -4.49 1.29 -3.36
N TRP A 241 -5.18 1.56 -2.25
CA TRP A 241 -6.39 0.87 -1.81
C TRP A 241 -7.10 1.66 -0.70
N MET A 242 -8.28 1.17 -0.29
CA MET A 242 -9.04 1.66 0.86
C MET A 242 -9.14 0.55 1.93
N ASN A 243 -9.01 0.92 3.20
CA ASN A 243 -9.30 0.05 4.34
C ASN A 243 -10.75 0.34 4.77
N ILE A 244 -11.65 -0.60 4.52
CA ILE A 244 -13.07 -0.44 4.90
C ILE A 244 -13.19 -0.74 6.39
N LEU A 245 -13.68 0.23 7.16
CA LEU A 245 -13.96 0.12 8.58
C LEU A 245 -15.29 -0.63 8.76
N SER A 246 -15.29 -1.94 8.44
CA SER A 246 -16.45 -2.83 8.55
C SER A 246 -16.61 -3.37 9.96
N TYR A 247 -16.64 -2.45 10.92
CA TYR A 247 -16.84 -2.66 12.35
C TYR A 247 -17.44 -1.40 12.97
N ASP A 248 -17.78 -1.46 14.24
CA ASP A 248 -18.46 -0.40 14.98
C ASP A 248 -19.81 0.01 14.33
N TYR A 249 -20.50 -0.95 13.71
CA TYR A 249 -21.86 -0.77 13.20
C TYR A 249 -22.87 -0.49 14.32
N HIS A 250 -22.58 -1.00 15.52
CA HIS A 250 -23.39 -0.84 16.71
C HIS A 250 -22.55 -0.29 17.85
N SER A 251 -23.14 0.57 18.68
CA SER A 251 -22.47 1.22 19.81
C SER A 251 -23.14 0.93 21.15
N ALA A 252 -22.41 1.17 22.25
CA ALA A 252 -22.94 1.04 23.61
C ALA A 252 -24.05 2.06 23.96
N PHE A 253 -24.37 2.99 23.05
CA PHE A 253 -25.41 4.00 23.24
C PHE A 253 -26.78 3.58 22.65
N GLU A 254 -26.84 2.43 22.00
CA GLU A 254 -28.10 1.87 21.48
C GLU A 254 -28.92 1.22 22.60
N PRO A 255 -30.26 1.21 22.47
CA PRO A 255 -31.14 0.58 23.46
C PRO A 255 -31.07 -0.96 23.46
N ALA A 256 -30.49 -1.58 22.43
CA ALA A 256 -30.38 -3.02 22.27
C ALA A 256 -28.94 -3.44 21.92
N VAL A 257 -28.54 -4.60 22.43
CA VAL A 257 -27.22 -5.19 22.15
C VAL A 257 -27.20 -5.81 20.76
N ASN A 258 -26.11 -5.59 20.02
CA ASN A 258 -25.89 -6.14 18.68
C ASN A 258 -24.40 -6.36 18.41
N HIS A 259 -24.09 -7.22 17.45
CA HIS A 259 -22.72 -7.53 17.07
C HIS A 259 -22.08 -6.33 16.34
N HIS A 260 -20.94 -5.81 16.80
CA HIS A 260 -20.35 -4.58 16.23
C HIS A 260 -19.80 -4.73 14.80
N ALA A 261 -19.59 -5.95 14.30
CA ALA A 261 -19.01 -6.26 12.99
C ALA A 261 -19.66 -7.51 12.34
N PRO A 262 -20.98 -7.51 12.07
CA PRO A 262 -21.66 -8.69 11.55
C PRO A 262 -21.27 -8.92 10.08
N LEU A 263 -21.04 -10.18 9.70
CA LEU A 263 -20.69 -10.53 8.31
C LEU A 263 -21.90 -10.46 7.36
N PHE A 264 -23.08 -10.78 7.89
CA PHE A 264 -24.36 -10.74 7.18
C PHE A 264 -25.36 -9.88 7.94
N ALA A 265 -26.39 -9.40 7.25
CA ALA A 265 -27.53 -8.79 7.93
C ALA A 265 -28.19 -9.82 8.85
N LEU A 266 -28.72 -9.38 9.99
CA LEU A 266 -29.55 -10.24 10.83
C LEU A 266 -30.80 -10.63 10.01
N GLU A 267 -31.07 -11.93 9.89
CA GLU A 267 -32.37 -12.41 9.45
C GLU A 267 -33.43 -12.00 10.50
N GLU A 268 -34.66 -11.69 10.07
CA GLU A 268 -35.74 -11.36 11.00
C GLU A 268 -35.90 -12.46 12.08
N ASP A 269 -36.29 -12.04 13.29
CA ASP A 269 -36.49 -12.95 14.43
C ASP A 269 -37.32 -14.17 14.02
N ASN A 270 -36.68 -15.34 14.03
CA ASN A 270 -37.31 -16.63 13.91
C ASN A 270 -36.81 -17.49 15.06
N GLU A 271 -37.70 -18.20 15.76
CA GLU A 271 -37.40 -19.04 16.93
C GLU A 271 -36.34 -20.14 16.67
N TYR A 272 -35.92 -20.33 15.42
CA TYR A 272 -34.91 -21.28 14.99
C TYR A 272 -33.57 -20.66 14.57
N ASN A 273 -33.37 -19.35 14.77
CA ASN A 273 -32.16 -18.67 14.32
C ASN A 273 -31.02 -18.71 15.35
N TYR A 274 -30.14 -19.70 15.22
CA TYR A 274 -28.93 -19.87 16.04
C TYR A 274 -27.90 -18.73 15.89
N ASP A 275 -27.96 -17.90 14.84
CA ASP A 275 -27.02 -16.77 14.67
C ASP A 275 -27.26 -15.67 15.72
N THR A 276 -28.42 -15.67 16.39
CA THR A 276 -28.70 -14.80 17.55
C THR A 276 -27.97 -15.24 18.81
N GLU A 277 -27.52 -16.51 18.90
CA GLU A 277 -26.79 -17.06 20.05
C GLU A 277 -25.30 -16.69 20.07
N LEU A 278 -24.78 -16.10 18.99
CA LEU A 278 -23.38 -15.64 18.91
C LEU A 278 -23.09 -14.40 19.78
N ASN A 279 -24.11 -13.79 20.36
CA ASN A 279 -23.97 -12.78 21.40
C ASN A 279 -24.01 -13.45 22.78
N ILE A 280 -22.83 -13.85 23.26
CA ILE A 280 -22.48 -14.31 24.64
C ILE A 280 -23.67 -14.34 25.61
N VAL A 281 -24.34 -15.50 25.73
CA VAL A 281 -25.07 -15.84 26.95
C VAL A 281 -24.06 -16.46 27.91
N SER A 282 -23.41 -15.64 28.74
CA SER A 282 -22.63 -16.18 29.86
C SER A 282 -23.61 -16.67 30.93
N THR A 283 -24.06 -17.92 30.84
CA THR A 283 -24.59 -18.65 31.99
C THR A 283 -23.45 -19.47 32.57
N TYR A 284 -22.77 -18.91 33.57
CA TYR A 284 -21.99 -19.72 34.50
C TYR A 284 -22.95 -20.24 35.58
N TYR A 285 -23.02 -21.58 35.69
CA TYR A 285 -23.56 -22.29 36.86
C TYR A 285 -22.65 -22.13 38.07
#